data_AF-A0A819VJC7-F1
#
_entry.id   AF-A0A819VJC7-F1
#
_cell.length_a   1.000
_cell.length_b   1.000
_cell.length_c   1.000
_cell.angle_alpha   90.00
_cell.angle_beta   90.00
_cell.angle_gamma   90.00
#
_symmetry.space_group_name_H-M   'P 1'
#
loop_
_entity.id
_entity.type
_entity.pdbx_description
1 polymer ?
#
loop_
_entity_poly.entity_id
_entity_poly.type
_entity_poly.pdbx_seq_one_letter_code
_entity_poly.pdbx_strand_id
1 'polypeptide(L)' 'MFLQNTRDRTFVLLGDVFQKDPDIYASVYAQYPDRIAKIFIRKYDNDVVGQERLETVFKDIPRHKWATFEKGSDLSRNVF' A
#
# COMPACT_ATOMS: atom_id res chain seq x y z
N MET A 1 9.20 -5.71 -16.44
CA MET A 1 8.52 -5.58 -15.13
C MET A 1 7.03 -5.85 -15.33
N PHE A 2 6.35 -6.65 -14.49
CA PHE A 2 4.95 -7.10 -14.68
C PHE A 2 3.96 -5.95 -15.00
N LEU A 3 4.16 -4.79 -14.38
CA LEU A 3 3.34 -3.60 -14.62
C LEU A 3 3.47 -3.04 -16.05
N GLN A 4 4.59 -3.21 -16.73
CA GLN A 4 4.80 -2.67 -18.08
C GLN A 4 3.93 -3.35 -19.14
N ASN A 5 3.52 -4.61 -18.92
CA ASN A 5 2.80 -5.42 -19.91
C ASN A 5 1.29 -5.54 -19.65
N THR A 6 0.74 -4.81 -18.69
CA THR A 6 -0.67 -4.93 -18.24
C THR A 6 -1.50 -3.71 -18.65
N ARG A 7 -1.27 -3.13 -19.84
CA ARG A 7 -1.84 -1.84 -20.29
C ARG A 7 -3.26 -1.60 -19.74
N ASP A 8 -3.37 -0.47 -19.02
CA ASP A 8 -4.59 0.12 -18.44
C ASP A 8 -5.23 -0.61 -17.26
N ARG A 9 -4.57 -1.62 -16.68
CA ARG A 9 -5.00 -2.20 -15.40
C ARG A 9 -4.64 -1.29 -14.23
N THR A 10 -5.63 -1.06 -13.38
CA THR A 10 -5.48 -0.48 -12.04
C THR A 10 -5.28 -1.61 -11.03
N PHE A 11 -4.39 -1.40 -10.06
CA PHE A 11 -4.01 -2.38 -9.06
C PHE A 11 -4.36 -1.94 -7.64
N VAL A 12 -4.63 -2.94 -6.82
CA VAL A 12 -4.63 -2.84 -5.37
C VAL A 12 -3.41 -3.62 -4.89
N LEU A 13 -2.60 -3.01 -4.04
CA LEU A 13 -1.42 -3.65 -3.46
C LEU A 13 -1.74 -4.09 -2.03
N LEU A 14 -1.39 -5.32 -1.67
CA LEU A 14 -1.68 -5.91 -0.36
C LEU A 14 -0.42 -6.57 0.19
N GLY A 15 0.11 -6.05 1.29
CA GLY A 15 1.39 -6.50 1.86
C GLY A 15 1.42 -6.45 3.39
N ASP A 16 2.60 -6.63 3.98
CA ASP A 16 2.84 -6.69 5.42
C ASP A 16 3.93 -5.70 5.86
N VAL A 17 3.70 -5.05 7.01
CA VAL A 17 4.56 -3.99 7.56
C VAL A 17 5.95 -4.48 7.93
N PHE A 18 6.19 -5.77 8.15
CA PHE A 18 7.51 -6.30 8.52
C PHE A 18 8.29 -6.85 7.32
N GLN A 19 7.71 -6.81 6.13
CA GLN A 19 8.37 -7.22 4.89
C GLN A 19 8.90 -6.00 4.11
N LYS A 20 9.33 -6.25 2.87
CA LYS A 20 9.77 -5.20 1.93
C LYS A 20 8.59 -4.52 1.21
N ASP A 21 7.36 -4.94 1.51
CA ASP A 21 6.16 -4.44 0.82
C ASP A 21 6.04 -2.91 0.87
N PRO A 22 6.24 -2.22 2.01
CA PRO A 22 6.17 -0.76 2.04
C PRO A 22 7.15 -0.11 1.05
N ASP A 23 8.42 -0.51 1.07
CA ASP A 23 9.45 0.09 0.20
C ASP A 23 9.19 -0.20 -1.28
N ILE A 24 8.81 -1.44 -1.61
CA ILE A 24 8.49 -1.84 -2.98
C ILE A 24 7.25 -1.08 -3.47
N TYR A 25 6.20 -0.99 -2.66
CA TYR A 25 4.96 -0.33 -3.05
C TYR A 25 5.12 1.18 -3.18
N ALA A 26 5.96 1.81 -2.34
CA ALA A 26 6.33 3.21 -2.51
C ALA A 26 7.05 3.45 -3.84
N SER A 27 8.02 2.60 -4.19
CA SER A 27 8.72 2.67 -5.49
C SER A 27 7.78 2.44 -6.67
N VAL A 28 6.85 1.50 -6.55
CA VAL A 28 5.83 1.23 -7.58
C VAL A 28 4.87 2.41 -7.74
N TYR A 29 4.40 3.00 -6.64
CA TYR A 29 3.52 4.18 -6.67
C TYR A 29 4.23 5.38 -7.30
N ALA A 30 5.49 5.62 -6.98
CA ALA A 30 6.28 6.70 -7.58
C ALA A 30 6.41 6.56 -9.10
N GLN A 31 6.49 5.33 -9.61
CA GLN A 31 6.60 5.06 -11.06
C GLN A 31 5.25 5.04 -11.79
N TYR A 32 4.17 4.63 -11.11
CA TYR A 32 2.87 4.38 -11.74
C TYR A 32 1.68 4.88 -10.87
N PRO A 33 1.65 6.15 -10.42
CA PRO A 33 0.71 6.62 -9.42
C PRO A 33 -0.76 6.45 -9.85
N ASP A 34 -1.05 6.70 -11.13
CA ASP A 34 -2.41 6.61 -11.70
C ASP A 34 -2.93 5.17 -11.80
N ARG A 35 -2.03 4.18 -11.66
CA ARG A 35 -2.37 2.76 -11.77
C ARG A 35 -2.56 2.08 -10.43
N ILE A 36 -2.37 2.81 -9.32
CA ILE A 36 -2.55 2.28 -7.97
C ILE A 36 -3.81 2.89 -7.37
N ALA A 37 -4.87 2.07 -7.26
CA ALA A 37 -6.10 2.48 -6.61
C ALA A 37 -5.88 2.65 -5.11
N LYS A 38 -5.29 1.63 -4.48
CA LYS A 38 -5.10 1.57 -3.03
C LYS A 38 -3.94 0.65 -2.65
N ILE A 39 -3.28 0.99 -1.55
CA ILE A 39 -2.25 0.19 -0.89
C ILE A 39 -2.77 -0.21 0.49
N PHE A 40 -2.77 -1.50 0.79
CA PHE A 40 -3.15 -2.02 2.09
C PHE A 40 -1.93 -2.72 2.70
N ILE A 41 -1.54 -2.28 3.89
CA ILE A 41 -0.43 -2.89 4.65
C ILE A 41 -0.97 -3.51 5.92
N ARG A 42 -0.69 -4.81 6.11
CA ARG A 42 -1.01 -5.51 7.33
C ARG A 42 -0.11 -5.02 8.46
N LYS A 43 -0.71 -4.67 9.60
CA LYS A 43 -0.04 -4.21 10.81
C LYS A 43 -0.86 -4.67 12.02
N TYR A 44 -0.22 -4.99 13.14
CA TYR A 44 -0.93 -5.21 14.41
C TYR A 44 -1.40 -3.86 14.99
N ASP A 45 -2.57 -3.82 15.64
CA ASP A 45 -3.18 -2.58 16.13
C ASP A 45 -2.21 -1.72 16.97
N ASN A 46 -1.45 -2.35 17.88
CA ASN A 46 -0.53 -1.67 18.80
C ASN A 46 0.92 -1.56 18.30
N ASP A 47 1.18 -1.84 17.03
CA ASP A 47 2.52 -1.72 16.46
C ASP A 47 2.84 -0.27 16.10
N VAL A 48 3.41 0.46 17.05
CA VAL A 48 3.83 1.87 16.90
C VAL A 48 5.02 1.98 15.94
N VAL A 49 5.99 1.07 16.06
CA VAL A 49 7.20 1.06 15.22
C VAL A 49 6.84 0.84 13.75
N GLY A 50 5.94 -0.12 13.48
CA GLY A 50 5.40 -0.33 12.14
C GLY A 50 4.66 0.89 11.61
N GLN A 51 3.89 1.59 12.45
CA GLN A 51 3.20 2.81 12.02
C GLN A 51 4.19 3.92 11.64
N GLU A 52 5.19 4.19 12.47
CA GLU A 52 6.22 5.20 12.19
C GLU A 52 7.01 4.90 10.92
N ARG A 53 7.33 3.62 10.68
CA ARG A 53 7.94 3.16 9.43
C ARG A 53 7.05 3.50 8.23
N LEU A 54 5.76 3.21 8.30
CA LEU A 54 4.83 3.47 7.22
C LEU A 54 4.69 4.96 6.92
N GLU A 55 4.57 5.80 7.95
CA GLU A 55 4.53 7.26 7.77
C GLU A 55 5.81 7.78 7.10
N THR A 56 6.96 7.19 7.44
CA THR A 56 8.25 7.57 6.83
C THR A 56 8.34 7.14 5.37
N VAL A 57 7.99 5.88 5.06
CA VAL A 57 8.11 5.31 3.71
C VAL A 57 7.04 5.88 2.77
N PHE A 58 5.83 6.14 3.26
CA PHE A 58 4.71 6.65 2.49
C PHE A 58 4.49 8.17 2.61
N LYS A 59 5.49 8.92 3.10
CA LYS A 59 5.40 10.38 3.29
C LYS A 59 4.96 11.16 2.04
N ASP A 60 5.34 10.66 0.86
CA ASP A 60 5.04 11.31 -0.43
C ASP A 60 3.78 10.72 -1.12
N ILE A 61 3.12 9.75 -0.48
CA ILE A 61 1.90 9.12 -0.98
C ILE A 61 0.70 9.75 -0.27
N PRO A 62 -0.31 10.27 -1.02
CA PRO A 62 -1.51 10.83 -0.42
C PRO A 62 -2.16 9.87 0.58
N ARG A 63 -2.53 10.34 1.78
CA ARG A 63 -3.04 9.48 2.85
C ARG A 63 -4.23 8.61 2.44
N HIS A 64 -5.08 9.11 1.54
CA HIS A 64 -6.24 8.37 1.02
C HIS A 64 -5.87 7.19 0.11
N LYS A 65 -4.63 7.11 -0.40
CA LYS A 65 -4.16 6.01 -1.24
C LYS A 65 -3.71 4.79 -0.46
N TRP A 66 -3.51 4.89 0.85
CA TRP A 66 -3.07 3.75 1.66
C TRP A 66 -3.85 3.60 2.96
N ALA A 67 -3.88 2.39 3.49
CA ALA A 67 -4.51 2.07 4.77
C ALA A 67 -3.83 0.86 5.42
N THR A 68 -3.96 0.75 6.73
CA THR A 68 -3.53 -0.44 7.48
C THR A 68 -4.71 -1.34 7.79
N PHE A 69 -4.45 -2.62 7.98
CA PHE A 69 -5.44 -3.60 8.44
C PHE A 69 -4.75 -4.66 9.31
N GLU A 70 -5.48 -5.34 10.19
CA GLU A 70 -4.92 -6.48 10.94
C GLU A 70 -5.48 -7.80 10.40
N LYS A 71 -6.77 -7.81 10.10
CA LYS A 71 -7.54 -8.94 9.59
C LYS A 71 -8.17 -8.58 8.25
N GLY A 72 -8.40 -9.60 7.41
CA GLY A 72 -9.03 -9.40 6.10
C GLY A 72 -10.44 -8.78 6.18
N SER A 73 -11.13 -8.96 7.31
CA SER A 73 -12.42 -8.32 7.60
C SER A 73 -12.36 -6.78 7.67
N ASP A 74 -11.18 -6.22 7.92
CA ASP A 74 -11.00 -4.78 8.14
C ASP A 74 -10.81 -4.04 6.80
N LEU A 75 -10.57 -4.79 5.71
CA LEU A 75 -10.39 -4.24 4.37
C LEU A 75 -11.72 -3.65 3.87
N SER A 76 -11.65 -2.37 3.47
CA SER A 76 -12.79 -1.70 2.83
C SER A 76 -13.23 -2.47 1.59
N ARG A 77 -14.55 -2.72 1.48
CA ARG A 77 -15.15 -3.29 0.26
C ARG A 77 -15.27 -2.27 -0.87
N ASN A 78 -15.20 -0.97 -0.56
CA ASN A 78 -15.13 0.10 -1.55
C ASN A 78 -13.68 0.57 -1.68
N VAL A 79 -13.09 0.26 -2.83
CA VAL A 79 -11.71 0.62 -3.18
C VAL A 79 -11.67 1.61 -4.36
N PHE A 80 -12.80 1.79 -5.05
CA PHE A 80 -13.02 2.68 -6.19
C PHE A 80 -14.13 3.68 -5.88
#